data_AF-A0A1Z5T2Y9-F1
#
_entry.id   AF-A0A1Z5T2Y9-F1
#
_cell.length_a   1.000
_cell.length_b   1.000
_cell.length_c   1.000
_cell.angle_alpha   90.00
_cell.angle_beta   90.00
_cell.angle_gamma   90.00
#
_symmetry.space_group_name_H-M   'P 1'
#
loop_
_entity.id
_entity.type
_entity.pdbx_description
1 polymer ?
#
loop_
_entity_poly.entity_id
_entity_poly.type
_entity_poly.pdbx_seq_one_letter_code
_entity_poly.pdbx_strand_id
1 'polypeptide(L)'
;MPGVFRAPEVIAGMEWDSQIDIWSVGVMIWNLLEDGNLFQPFKDGHLDDEVHFAQMVSLMGPPPKQFLERSDRCRKYWDAEGNWIAATSIPDQTLETREMRLTGDDRDLLLALVRKILRWLPEERPSAGGLYEDEFILQFMKKPKSSV
;
A
#
# COMPACT_ATOMS: atom_id res chain seq x y z
N MET A 1 14.19 7.74 1.55
CA MET A 1 12.81 7.65 1.02
C MET A 1 11.91 8.54 1.86
N PRO A 2 11.05 9.39 1.26
CA PRO A 2 10.13 10.23 2.03
C PRO A 2 9.17 9.37 2.87
N GLY A 3 8.78 9.87 4.04
CA GLY A 3 8.11 9.05 5.06
C GLY A 3 6.82 8.37 4.60
N VAL A 4 6.04 9.05 3.74
CA VAL A 4 4.73 8.58 3.23
C VAL A 4 4.84 7.44 2.22
N PHE A 5 6.02 7.21 1.63
CA PHE A 5 6.28 6.13 0.68
C PHE A 5 6.95 4.92 1.34
N ARG A 6 7.16 4.93 2.67
CA ARG A 6 7.81 3.82 3.36
C ARG A 6 6.98 2.54 3.29
N ALA A 7 7.57 1.51 2.69
CA ALA A 7 7.04 0.16 2.69
C ALA A 7 7.03 -0.45 4.12
N PRO A 8 6.15 -1.42 4.41
CA PRO A 8 6.01 -2.03 5.73
C PRO A 8 7.33 -2.53 6.33
N GLU A 9 8.16 -3.19 5.52
CA GLU A 9 9.47 -3.75 5.90
C GLU A 9 10.47 -2.66 6.30
N VAL A 10 10.41 -1.48 5.68
CA VAL A 10 11.26 -0.33 6.01
C VAL A 10 10.85 0.25 7.36
N ILE A 11 9.55 0.36 7.63
CA ILE A 11 9.01 0.85 8.91
C ILE A 11 9.34 -0.14 10.02
N ALA A 12 9.19 -1.43 9.74
CA ALA A 12 9.53 -2.51 10.67
C ALA A 12 11.04 -2.70 10.87
N GLY A 13 11.89 -1.98 10.14
CA GLY A 13 13.34 -2.06 10.26
C GLY A 13 13.93 -3.41 9.84
N MET A 14 13.29 -4.07 8.87
CA MET A 14 13.77 -5.31 8.25
C MET A 14 14.79 -5.01 7.15
N GLU A 15 15.51 -6.04 6.70
CA GLU A 15 16.21 -5.98 5.42
C GLU A 15 15.19 -5.81 4.28
N TRP A 16 15.59 -5.08 3.24
CA TRP A 16 14.75 -4.73 2.11
C TRP A 16 15.54 -4.80 0.81
N ASP A 17 14.82 -4.98 -0.28
CA ASP A 17 15.34 -5.06 -1.64
C ASP A 17 14.58 -4.10 -2.57
N SER A 18 14.67 -4.30 -3.89
CA SER A 18 13.99 -3.46 -4.88
C SER A 18 12.45 -3.47 -4.78
N GLN A 19 11.84 -4.38 -4.02
CA GLN A 19 10.38 -4.42 -3.87
C GLN A 19 9.83 -3.21 -3.10
N ILE A 20 10.68 -2.44 -2.41
CA ILE A 20 10.28 -1.14 -1.83
C ILE A 20 9.94 -0.11 -2.92
N ASP A 21 10.53 -0.24 -4.10
CA ASP A 21 10.26 0.65 -5.22
C ASP A 21 8.89 0.33 -5.83
N ILE A 22 8.54 -0.96 -5.93
CA ILE A 22 7.21 -1.40 -6.36
C ILE A 22 6.13 -0.84 -5.43
N TRP A 23 6.34 -0.94 -4.11
CA TRP A 23 5.47 -0.31 -3.12
C TRP A 23 5.34 1.19 -3.36
N SER A 24 6.47 1.88 -3.49
CA SER A 24 6.50 3.34 -3.68
C SER A 24 5.78 3.78 -4.95
N VAL A 25 5.88 3.00 -6.03
CA VAL A 25 5.14 3.24 -7.27
C VAL A 25 3.63 3.08 -7.06
N GLY A 26 3.18 2.06 -6.34
CA GLY A 26 1.75 1.90 -6.02
C GLY A 26 1.18 3.07 -5.22
N VAL A 27 1.91 3.51 -4.19
CA VAL A 27 1.56 4.71 -3.41
C VAL A 27 1.54 5.96 -4.30
N MET A 28 2.52 6.10 -5.20
CA MET A 28 2.59 7.23 -6.12
C MET A 28 1.41 7.25 -7.11
N ILE A 29 1.06 6.10 -7.70
CA ILE A 29 -0.10 5.99 -8.62
C ILE A 29 -1.36 6.45 -7.91
N TRP A 30 -1.60 5.98 -6.69
CA TRP A 30 -2.74 6.42 -5.88
C TRP A 30 -2.73 7.94 -5.67
N ASN A 31 -1.63 8.49 -5.16
CA ASN A 31 -1.52 9.91 -4.81
C ASN A 31 -1.63 10.84 -6.03
N LEU A 32 -1.33 10.36 -7.23
CA LEU A 32 -1.47 11.14 -8.47
C LEU A 32 -2.91 11.19 -8.98
N LEU A 33 -3.69 10.14 -8.71
CA LEU A 33 -5.08 10.05 -9.15
C LEU A 33 -6.00 10.76 -8.17
N GLU A 34 -5.75 10.56 -6.88
CA GLU A 34 -6.54 11.07 -5.76
C GLU A 34 -6.11 12.45 -5.26
N ASP A 35 -7.04 13.19 -4.65
CA ASP A 35 -6.80 14.55 -4.10
C ASP A 35 -6.06 14.53 -2.75
N GLY A 36 -5.32 13.45 -2.47
CA GLY A 36 -4.64 13.26 -1.19
C GLY A 36 -3.72 12.04 -1.16
N ASN A 37 -2.88 11.99 -0.13
CA ASN A 37 -1.96 10.87 0.05
C ASN A 37 -2.70 9.62 0.56
N LEU A 38 -2.37 8.45 0.00
CA LEU A 38 -2.82 7.15 0.48
C LEU A 38 -2.52 6.97 1.97
N PHE A 39 -1.29 7.28 2.36
CA PHE A 39 -0.85 7.28 3.75
C PHE A 39 -0.53 8.70 4.23
N GLN A 40 -1.07 9.05 5.39
CA GLN A 40 -0.77 10.28 6.13
C GLN A 40 -0.22 9.91 7.51
N PRO A 41 1.02 9.37 7.59
CA PRO A 41 1.59 8.82 8.81
C PRO A 41 2.17 9.92 9.72
N PHE A 42 1.37 10.92 10.06
CA PHE A 42 1.82 12.05 10.87
C PHE A 42 0.98 12.19 12.13
N LYS A 43 1.67 12.35 13.26
CA LYS A 43 1.11 12.69 14.56
C LYS A 43 1.81 13.94 15.06
N ASP A 44 1.04 14.98 15.36
CA ASP A 44 1.58 16.28 15.82
C ASP A 44 2.67 16.86 14.90
N GLY A 45 2.53 16.67 13.58
CA GLY A 45 3.48 17.16 12.57
C GLY A 45 4.74 16.29 12.39
N HIS A 46 4.88 15.21 13.17
CA HIS A 46 6.01 14.29 13.09
C HIS A 46 5.60 12.96 12.46
N LEU A 47 6.51 12.37 11.70
CA LEU A 47 6.34 11.06 11.10
C LEU A 47 6.22 10.01 12.20
N ASP A 48 5.13 9.23 12.18
CA ASP A 48 4.79 8.27 13.22
C ASP A 48 4.53 6.89 12.61
N ASP A 49 5.34 5.91 13.02
CA ASP A 49 5.30 4.54 12.51
C ASP A 49 4.02 3.80 12.97
N GLU A 50 3.49 4.11 14.15
CA GLU A 50 2.25 3.51 14.69
C GLU A 50 1.05 3.94 13.86
N VAL A 51 0.95 5.24 13.57
CA VAL A 51 -0.10 5.79 12.70
C VAL A 51 0.00 5.20 11.30
N HIS A 52 1.21 5.03 10.78
CA HIS A 52 1.41 4.43 9.47
C HIS A 52 0.88 3.00 9.41
N PHE A 53 1.27 2.17 10.38
CA PHE A 53 0.81 0.78 10.44
C PHE A 53 -0.70 0.68 10.66
N ALA A 54 -1.31 1.54 11.48
CA ALA A 54 -2.76 1.56 11.66
C ALA A 54 -3.50 1.80 10.33
N GLN A 55 -2.99 2.71 9.49
CA GLN A 55 -3.54 2.97 8.16
C GLN A 55 -3.31 1.80 7.20
N MET A 56 -2.14 1.16 7.24
CA MET A 56 -1.88 -0.05 6.44
C MET A 56 -2.83 -1.18 6.82
N VAL A 57 -3.02 -1.46 8.11
CA VAL A 57 -3.95 -2.49 8.59
C VAL A 57 -5.38 -2.20 8.15
N SER A 58 -5.79 -0.93 8.20
CA SER A 58 -7.11 -0.51 7.74
C SER A 58 -7.34 -0.81 6.24
N LEU A 59 -6.37 -0.51 5.38
CA LEU A 59 -6.51 -0.65 3.92
C LEU A 59 -6.21 -2.07 3.40
N MET A 60 -5.32 -2.81 4.06
CA MET A 60 -4.78 -4.10 3.60
C MET A 60 -5.23 -5.28 4.46
N GLY A 61 -5.86 -5.04 5.60
CA GLY A 61 -6.06 -6.03 6.65
C GLY A 61 -4.79 -6.27 7.49
N PRO A 62 -4.88 -7.10 8.54
CA PRO A 62 -3.75 -7.36 9.43
C PRO A 62 -2.57 -8.04 8.69
N PRO A 63 -1.32 -7.78 9.10
CA PRO A 63 -0.16 -8.47 8.55
C PRO A 63 -0.21 -9.98 8.84
N PRO A 64 0.32 -10.82 7.93
CA PRO A 64 0.49 -12.24 8.21
C PRO A 64 1.52 -12.45 9.32
N LYS A 65 1.39 -13.53 10.09
CA LYS A 65 2.34 -13.88 11.17
C LYS A 65 3.79 -13.92 10.70
N GLN A 66 4.03 -14.44 9.50
CA GLN A 66 5.35 -14.49 8.88
C GLN A 66 6.00 -13.10 8.77
N PHE A 67 5.21 -12.05 8.52
CA PHE A 67 5.73 -10.68 8.50
C PHE A 67 6.11 -10.23 9.92
N LEU A 68 5.21 -10.44 10.89
CA LEU A 68 5.42 -10.05 12.29
C LEU A 68 6.66 -10.72 12.91
N GLU A 69 6.92 -11.97 12.56
CA GLU A 69 8.05 -12.75 13.06
C GLU A 69 9.41 -12.30 12.50
N ARG A 70 9.44 -11.55 11.38
CA ARG A 70 10.70 -11.04 10.78
C ARG A 70 11.33 -9.89 11.54
N SER A 71 10.60 -9.23 12.46
CA SER A 71 11.14 -8.10 13.21
C SER A 71 10.58 -8.00 14.63
N ASP A 72 11.50 -7.95 15.60
CA ASP A 72 11.14 -7.67 17.00
C ASP A 72 10.50 -6.28 17.19
N ARG A 73 10.70 -5.34 16.24
CA ARG A 73 10.05 -4.02 16.31
C ARG A 73 8.53 -4.11 16.20
N CYS A 74 8.00 -5.13 15.52
CA CYS A 74 6.56 -5.35 15.38
C CYS A 74 5.88 -5.61 16.74
N ARG A 75 6.61 -6.14 17.74
CA ARG A 75 6.07 -6.38 19.10
C ARG A 75 5.63 -5.11 19.85
N LYS A 76 5.96 -3.93 19.32
CA LYS A 76 5.44 -2.64 19.83
C LYS A 76 3.97 -2.41 19.47
N TYR A 77 3.49 -3.01 18.38
CA TYR A 77 2.20 -2.71 17.78
C TYR A 77 1.27 -3.92 17.72
N TRP A 78 1.83 -5.14 17.71
CA TRP A 78 1.08 -6.39 17.71
C TRP A 78 1.51 -7.31 18.85
N ASP A 79 0.56 -8.08 19.38
CA ASP A 79 0.84 -9.18 20.31
C ASP A 79 1.36 -10.44 19.58
N ALA A 80 1.61 -11.51 20.34
CA ALA A 80 2.10 -12.79 19.81
C ALA A 80 1.05 -13.55 18.97
N GLU A 81 -0.24 -13.22 19.09
CA GLU A 81 -1.31 -13.81 18.30
C GLU A 81 -1.49 -13.08 16.96
N GLY A 82 -0.96 -11.86 16.85
CA GLY A 82 -1.07 -10.97 15.69
C GLY A 82 -2.17 -9.92 15.85
N ASN A 83 -2.72 -9.74 17.05
CA ASN A 83 -3.73 -8.73 17.33
C ASN A 83 -3.06 -7.37 17.51
N TRP A 84 -3.71 -6.31 17.01
CA TRP A 84 -3.26 -4.93 17.20
C TRP A 84 -3.39 -4.50 18.67
N ILE A 85 -2.30 -4.06 19.27
CA ILE A 85 -2.22 -3.61 20.68
C ILE A 85 -1.76 -2.16 20.84
N ALA A 86 -1.48 -1.47 19.74
CA ALA A 86 -1.01 -0.10 19.78
C ALA A 86 -2.14 0.88 20.20
N ALA A 87 -1.75 2.05 20.74
CA ALA A 87 -2.70 3.02 21.26
C ALA A 87 -3.52 3.71 20.15
N THR A 88 -2.93 3.87 18.96
CA THR A 88 -3.62 4.42 17.79
C THR A 88 -4.69 3.45 17.31
N SER A 89 -5.93 3.94 17.22
CA SER A 89 -7.04 3.20 16.64
C SER A 89 -6.82 2.97 15.14
N ILE A 90 -7.16 1.76 14.67
CA ILE A 90 -7.24 1.48 13.24
C ILE A 90 -8.40 2.29 12.64
N PRO A 91 -8.15 3.18 11.67
CA PRO A 91 -9.23 3.96 11.04
C PRO A 91 -10.23 3.06 10.31
N ASP A 92 -11.50 3.48 10.26
CA ASP A 92 -12.52 2.81 9.43
C ASP A 92 -12.51 3.39 8.02
N GLN A 93 -11.82 2.71 7.11
CA GLN A 93 -11.68 3.09 5.70
C GLN A 93 -11.32 1.85 4.88
N THR A 94 -11.66 1.89 3.59
CA THR A 94 -11.19 0.92 2.60
C THR A 94 -10.68 1.66 1.35
N LEU A 95 -9.97 0.96 0.47
CA LEU A 95 -9.62 1.51 -0.84
C LEU A 95 -10.88 1.98 -1.60
N GLU A 96 -11.98 1.21 -1.55
CA GLU A 96 -13.25 1.58 -2.19
C GLU A 96 -13.82 2.89 -1.68
N THR A 97 -13.77 3.14 -0.38
CA THR A 97 -14.31 4.38 0.21
C THR A 97 -13.45 5.59 -0.08
N ARG A 98 -12.18 5.38 -0.44
CA ARG A 98 -11.21 6.45 -0.69
C ARG A 98 -11.00 6.75 -2.15
N GLU A 99 -11.31 5.81 -3.03
CA GLU A 99 -11.31 6.04 -4.48
C GLU A 99 -12.53 6.88 -4.86
N MET A 100 -12.28 8.13 -5.25
CA MET A 100 -13.30 9.15 -5.52
C MET A 100 -13.26 9.66 -6.96
N ARG A 101 -12.28 9.23 -7.76
CA ARG A 101 -11.95 9.87 -9.05
C ARG A 101 -12.37 9.02 -10.24
N LEU A 102 -12.19 7.72 -10.15
CA LEU A 102 -12.55 6.75 -11.18
C LEU A 102 -13.89 6.09 -10.85
N THR A 103 -14.55 5.59 -11.90
CA THR A 103 -15.82 4.84 -11.80
C THR A 103 -15.83 3.68 -12.79
N GLY A 104 -16.71 2.70 -12.57
CA GLY A 104 -16.81 1.52 -13.45
C GLY A 104 -15.51 0.73 -13.56
N ASP A 105 -15.22 0.22 -14.75
CA ASP A 105 -14.07 -0.67 -15.00
C ASP A 105 -12.72 -0.03 -14.63
N ASP A 106 -12.54 1.28 -14.87
CA ASP A 106 -11.29 1.98 -14.53
C ASP A 106 -11.02 1.95 -13.02
N ARG A 107 -12.07 2.10 -12.21
CA ARG A 107 -11.99 2.01 -10.74
C ARG A 107 -11.62 0.59 -10.32
N ASP A 108 -12.29 -0.40 -10.89
CA ASP A 108 -12.06 -1.80 -10.52
C ASP A 108 -10.62 -2.24 -10.89
N LEU A 109 -10.12 -1.80 -12.04
CA LEU A 109 -8.74 -2.04 -12.47
C LEU A 109 -7.72 -1.37 -11.56
N LEU A 110 -7.95 -0.11 -11.14
CA LEU A 110 -7.06 0.56 -10.19
C LEU A 110 -7.02 -0.17 -8.85
N LEU A 111 -8.18 -0.50 -8.30
CA LEU A 111 -8.29 -1.20 -7.02
C LEU A 111 -7.61 -2.58 -7.09
N ALA A 112 -7.74 -3.28 -8.21
CA ALA A 112 -7.06 -4.56 -8.45
C ALA A 112 -5.53 -4.38 -8.50
N LEU A 113 -5.03 -3.37 -9.23
CA LEU A 113 -3.61 -3.04 -9.29
C LEU A 113 -3.04 -2.73 -7.91
N VAL A 114 -3.69 -1.84 -7.17
CA VAL A 114 -3.24 -1.40 -5.84
C VAL A 114 -3.19 -2.58 -4.88
N ARG A 115 -4.16 -3.51 -4.92
CA ARG A 115 -4.13 -4.75 -4.13
C ARG A 115 -3.02 -5.72 -4.52
N LYS A 116 -2.54 -5.72 -5.76
CA LYS A 116 -1.37 -6.52 -6.16
C LYS A 116 -0.08 -5.92 -5.58
N ILE A 117 0.01 -4.59 -5.53
CA ILE A 117 1.21 -3.87 -5.06
C ILE A 117 1.29 -3.80 -3.53
N LEU A 118 0.18 -3.44 -2.87
CA LEU A 118 0.12 -3.26 -1.43
C LEU A 118 0.03 -4.61 -0.72
N ARG A 119 1.19 -5.27 -0.60
CA ARG A 119 1.37 -6.51 0.14
C ARG A 119 2.33 -6.33 1.30
N TRP A 120 2.01 -6.96 2.42
CA TRP A 120 2.85 -6.99 3.61
C TRP A 120 4.19 -7.67 3.33
N LEU A 121 4.16 -8.82 2.65
CA LEU A 121 5.36 -9.55 2.27
C LEU A 121 5.90 -8.99 0.93
N PRO A 122 7.17 -8.53 0.88
CA PRO A 122 7.75 -7.97 -0.34
C PRO A 122 7.71 -8.93 -1.53
N GLU A 123 7.90 -10.23 -1.28
CA GLU A 123 7.91 -11.29 -2.30
C GLU A 123 6.54 -11.58 -2.95
N GLU A 124 5.45 -11.09 -2.35
CA GLU A 124 4.10 -11.22 -2.93
C GLU A 124 3.77 -10.11 -3.93
N ARG A 125 4.60 -9.06 -4.00
CA ARG A 125 4.40 -7.94 -4.92
C ARG A 125 4.91 -8.31 -6.32
N PRO A 126 4.29 -7.78 -7.39
CA PRO A 126 4.77 -8.03 -8.75
C PRO A 126 6.18 -7.47 -8.96
N SER A 127 6.91 -8.02 -9.92
CA SER A 127 8.12 -7.38 -10.44
C SER A 127 7.77 -6.12 -11.24
N ALA A 128 8.74 -5.27 -11.54
CA ALA A 128 8.52 -4.10 -12.39
C ALA A 128 7.99 -4.47 -13.78
N GLY A 129 8.44 -5.59 -14.35
CA GLY A 129 7.92 -6.13 -15.61
C GLY A 129 6.47 -6.59 -15.48
N GLY A 130 6.14 -7.32 -14.41
CA GLY A 130 4.76 -7.75 -14.15
C GLY A 130 3.81 -6.57 -13.89
N LEU A 131 4.31 -5.50 -13.27
CA LEU A 131 3.57 -4.26 -13.08
C LEU A 131 3.27 -3.56 -14.42
N TYR A 132 4.24 -3.51 -15.34
CA TYR A 132 4.06 -2.93 -16.67
C TYR A 132 3.01 -3.69 -17.50
N GLU A 133 2.92 -5.01 -17.31
CA GLU A 133 1.95 -5.87 -17.99
C GLU A 133 0.54 -5.85 -17.36
N ASP A 134 0.35 -5.11 -16.26
CA ASP A 134 -0.95 -5.04 -15.59
C ASP A 134 -2.02 -4.41 -16.48
N GLU A 135 -3.25 -4.92 -16.38
CA GLU A 135 -4.39 -4.47 -17.17
C GLU A 135 -4.67 -2.98 -16.98
N PHE A 136 -4.51 -2.46 -15.76
CA PHE A 136 -4.71 -1.03 -15.49
C PHE A 136 -3.72 -0.14 -16.26
N ILE A 137 -2.49 -0.63 -16.49
CA ILE A 137 -1.45 0.09 -17.23
C ILE A 137 -1.68 -0.08 -18.74
N LEU A 138 -1.94 -1.31 -19.20
CA LEU A 138 -2.06 -1.63 -20.60
C LEU A 138 -3.35 -1.14 -21.25
N GLN A 139 -4.42 -0.89 -20.50
CA GLN A 139 -5.70 -0.42 -21.07
C GLN A 139 -5.55 0.86 -21.91
N PHE A 140 -4.60 1.74 -21.55
CA PHE A 140 -4.33 2.98 -22.29
C PHE A 140 -3.43 2.76 -23.52
N MET A 141 -2.69 1.66 -23.56
CA MET A 141 -1.84 1.29 -24.69
C MET A 141 -2.60 0.51 -25.78
N LYS A 142 -3.73 -0.11 -25.43
CA LYS A 142 -4.54 -0.94 -26.32
C LYS A 142 -5.54 -0.17 -27.21
N LYS A 143 -5.46 1.16 -27.35
CA LYS A 143 -6.28 1.89 -28.34
C LYS A 143 -5.66 1.88 -29.74
N PRO A 144 -6.14 1.07 -30.71
CA PRO A 144 -5.94 1.39 -32.12
C PRO A 144 -6.79 2.61 -32.50
N LYS A 145 -6.26 3.42 -33.44
CA LYS A 145 -6.93 4.59 -34.02
C LYS A 145 -8.35 4.23 -34.47
N SER A 146 -9.35 4.95 -33.97
CA SER A 146 -10.64 5.03 -34.66
C SER A 146 -10.41 5.77 -35.98
N SER A 147 -10.31 5.02 -37.06
CA SER A 147 -10.47 5.54 -38.43
C SER A 147 -11.95 5.57 -38.75
N VAL A 148 -12.58 6.75 -38.63
CA VAL A 148 -13.70 7.20 -39.48
C VAL A 148 -13.50 8.67 -39.75
#